data_AF-A0A218PEL5-F1
#
_entry.id   AF-A0A218PEL5-F1
#
_cell.length_a   1.000
_cell.length_b   1.000
_cell.length_c   1.000
_cell.angle_alpha   90.00
_cell.angle_beta   90.00
_cell.angle_gamma   90.00
#
_symmetry.space_group_name_H-M   'P 1'
#
loop_
_entity.id
_entity.type
_entity.pdbx_description
1 polymer ?
#
loop_
_entity_poly.entity_id
_entity_poly.type
_entity_poly.pdbx_seq_one_letter_code
_entity_poly.pdbx_strand_id
1 'polypeptide(L)' 'MRTIGWVLVLLGFLLLLREFHPSFLGWLSPYRSYIKNAFWGVTLVAFGAYLLARGTFRRVVKVLYLIYLILYLVV' A
#
# COMPACT_ATOMS: atom_id res chain seq x y z
N MET A 1 -13.01 -17.37 -2.66
CA MET A 1 -12.13 -17.85 -3.74
C MET A 1 -11.78 -16.76 -4.77
N ARG A 2 -12.73 -15.94 -5.27
CA ARG A 2 -12.43 -14.81 -6.18
C ARG A 2 -11.43 -13.78 -5.63
N THR A 3 -11.47 -13.47 -4.33
CA THR A 3 -10.61 -12.46 -3.70
C THR A 3 -9.12 -12.79 -3.79
N ILE A 4 -8.76 -14.08 -3.72
CA ILE A 4 -7.38 -14.55 -3.81
C ILE A 4 -6.83 -14.32 -5.23
N GLY A 5 -7.66 -14.54 -6.25
CA GLY A 5 -7.29 -14.25 -7.64
C GLY A 5 -7.00 -12.77 -7.86
N TRP A 6 -7.82 -11.87 -7.31
CA TRP A 6 -7.56 -10.42 -7.34
C TRP A 6 -6.27 -10.05 -6.61
N VAL A 7 -5.96 -10.68 -5.48
CA VAL A 7 -4.69 -10.46 -4.76
C VAL A 7 -3.49 -10.91 -5.59
N LEU A 8 -3.57 -12.06 -6.26
CA LEU A 8 -2.49 -12.56 -7.13
C LEU A 8 -2.26 -11.66 -8.36
N VAL A 9 -3.33 -11.21 -9.01
CA VAL A 9 -3.24 -10.25 -10.13
C VAL A 9 -2.64 -8.93 -9.66
N LEU A 10 -3.08 -8.41 -8.49
CA LEU A 10 -2.53 -7.19 -7.90
C LEU A 10 -1.04 -7.35 -7.57
N LEU A 11 -0.64 -8.46 -6.95
CA LEU A 11 0.75 -8.77 -6.62
C LEU A 11 1.63 -8.90 -7.87
N GLY A 12 1.15 -9.62 -8.90
CA GLY A 12 1.86 -9.73 -10.17
C GLY A 12 2.03 -8.38 -10.86
N PHE A 13 0.98 -7.55 -10.87
CA PHE A 13 1.05 -6.19 -11.42
C PHE A 13 2.02 -5.30 -10.63
N LEU A 14 2.02 -5.38 -9.30
CA LEU A 14 2.95 -4.67 -8.42
C LEU A 14 4.41 -5.04 -8.68
N LEU A 15 4.68 -6.34 -8.84
CA LEU A 15 6.01 -6.84 -9.17
C LEU A 15 6.49 -6.34 -10.54
N LEU A 16 5.63 -6.39 -11.55
CA LEU A 16 5.93 -5.83 -12.87
C LEU A 16 6.22 -4.32 -12.78
N LEU A 17 5.39 -3.56 -12.06
CA LEU A 17 5.60 -2.12 -11.87
C LEU A 17 6.94 -1.79 -11.21
N ARG A 18 7.38 -2.63 -10.28
CA ARG A 18 8.69 -2.50 -9.64
C ARG A 18 9.82 -2.80 -10.63
N GLU A 19 9.72 -3.87 -11.39
CA GLU A 19 10.73 -4.31 -12.36
C GLU A 19 10.91 -3.31 -13.51
N PHE A 20 9.80 -2.77 -14.02
CA PHE A 20 9.83 -1.81 -15.13
C PHE A 20 10.43 -0.46 -14.75
N HIS A 21 10.72 -0.22 -13.45
CA HIS A 21 11.32 1.02 -12.94
C HIS A 21 10.81 2.28 -13.67
N PRO A 22 9.47 2.43 -13.82
CA PRO A 22 8.93 3.41 -14.73
C PRO A 22 9.39 4.80 -14.27
N SER A 23 9.90 5.59 -15.21
CA SER A 23 10.65 6.83 -14.95
C SER A 23 9.89 7.84 -14.09
N PHE A 24 8.55 7.73 -14.02
CA PHE A 24 7.69 8.52 -13.13
C PHE A 24 7.95 8.28 -11.63
N LEU A 25 8.44 7.09 -11.24
CA LEU A 25 8.80 6.76 -9.85
C LEU A 25 10.16 7.32 -9.43
N GLY A 26 10.94 7.86 -10.38
CA GLY A 26 12.23 8.49 -10.09
C GLY A 26 12.12 9.61 -9.05
N TRP A 27 10.98 10.32 -9.03
CA TRP A 27 10.72 11.39 -8.05
C TRP A 27 10.38 10.86 -6.64
N LEU A 28 9.93 9.60 -6.51
CA LEU A 28 9.73 8.92 -5.23
C LEU A 28 11.01 8.23 -4.71
N SER A 29 12.06 8.14 -5.52
CA SER A 29 13.35 7.55 -5.13
C SER A 29 13.93 8.12 -3.81
N PRO A 30 13.95 9.45 -3.55
CA PRO A 30 14.44 9.97 -2.27
C PRO A 30 13.52 9.64 -1.08
N TYR A 31 12.22 9.41 -1.33
CA TYR A 31 11.24 9.08 -0.29
C TYR A 31 11.18 7.58 0.01
N ARG A 32 11.87 6.71 -0.76
CA ARG A 32 11.93 5.25 -0.56
C ARG A 32 12.21 4.87 0.88
N SER A 33 13.27 5.42 1.44
CA SER A 33 13.70 5.06 2.78
C SER A 33 12.71 5.53 3.84
N TYR A 34 12.08 6.69 3.65
CA TYR A 34 11.09 7.23 4.57
C TYR A 34 9.81 6.38 4.57
N ILE A 35 9.32 5.95 3.40
CA ILE A 35 8.14 5.10 3.27
C ILE A 35 8.39 3.73 3.93
N LYS A 36 9.58 3.15 3.74
CA LYS A 36 9.91 1.85 4.36
C LYS A 36 10.05 1.96 5.87
N ASN A 37 10.69 3.01 6.38
CA ASN A 37 10.88 3.21 7.81
C ASN A 37 9.57 3.58 8.52
N ALA A 38 8.69 4.34 7.88
CA ALA A 38 7.39 4.71 8.42
C ALA A 38 6.36 3.57 8.39
N PHE A 39 6.67 2.43 7.74
CA PHE A 39 5.75 1.32 7.55
C PHE A 39 5.06 0.88 8.85
N TRP A 40 5.83 0.66 9.92
CA TRP A 40 5.28 0.23 11.21
C TRP A 40 4.41 1.31 11.85
N GLY A 41 4.80 2.58 11.77
CA GLY A 41 4.02 3.70 12.28
C GLY A 41 2.68 3.86 11.55
N VAL A 42 2.70 3.82 10.22
CA VAL A 42 1.48 3.89 9.40
C VAL A 42 0.58 2.68 9.62
N THR A 43 1.16 1.48 9.81
CA THR A 43 0.40 0.26 10.14
C THR A 43 -0.30 0.39 11.49
N LEU A 44 0.39 0.88 12.52
CA LEU A 44 -0.20 1.14 13.84
C LEU A 44 -1.32 2.17 13.80
N VAL A 45 -1.12 3.27 13.08
CA VAL A 45 -2.15 4.32 12.90
C VAL A 45 -3.35 3.77 12.13
N ALA A 46 -3.12 3.06 11.03
CA ALA A 46 -4.18 2.43 10.24
C ALA A 46 -4.94 1.38 11.06
N PHE A 47 -4.24 0.60 11.88
CA PHE A 47 -4.84 -0.40 12.75
C PHE A 47 -5.69 0.24 13.87
N GLY A 48 -5.16 1.26 14.54
CA GLY A 48 -5.90 2.04 15.53
C GLY A 48 -7.14 2.71 14.92
N ALA A 49 -6.97 3.37 13.77
CA ALA A 49 -8.07 3.97 13.02
C ALA A 49 -9.10 2.92 12.58
N TYR A 50 -8.66 1.72 12.20
CA TYR A 50 -9.54 0.63 11.80
C TYR A 50 -10.39 0.07 12.95
N LEU A 51 -9.84 0.06 14.17
CA LEU A 51 -10.55 -0.36 15.38
C LEU A 51 -11.57 0.70 15.82
N LEU A 52 -11.24 1.98 15.68
CA LEU A 52 -12.13 3.10 16.03
C LEU A 52 -13.19 3.37 14.96
N ALA A 53 -12.89 3.09 13.70
CA ALA A 53 -13.77 3.36 12.56
C ALA A 53 -14.97 2.41 12.50
N ARG A 54 -16.17 2.99 12.30
CA ARG A 54 -17.41 2.24 12.05
C ARG A 54 -17.95 2.52 10.64
N GLY A 55 -18.69 1.56 10.09
CA GLY A 55 -19.36 1.70 8.79
C GLY A 55 -18.42 2.08 7.64
N THR A 56 -18.77 3.14 6.89
CA THR A 56 -18.05 3.61 5.70
C THR A 56 -16.61 4.04 6.00
N PHE A 57 -16.35 4.63 7.17
CA PHE A 57 -15.01 5.05 7.58
C PHE A 57 -14.03 3.88 7.61
N ARG A 58 -14.50 2.70 8.02
CA ARG A 58 -13.69 1.48 8.07
C ARG A 58 -13.26 1.01 6.68
N ARG A 59 -14.10 1.25 5.66
CA ARG A 59 -13.79 0.98 4.26
C ARG A 59 -12.75 1.98 3.73
N VAL A 60 -12.85 3.25 4.10
CA VAL A 60 -11.86 4.29 3.74
C VAL A 60 -10.48 3.96 4.32
N VAL A 61 -10.39 3.59 5.60
CA VAL A 61 -9.11 3.18 6.22
C VAL A 61 -8.49 1.99 5.50
N LYS A 62 -9.30 0.98 5.15
CA LYS A 62 -8.81 -0.17 4.35
C LYS A 62 -8.26 0.25 3.00
N VAL A 63 -8.96 1.13 2.28
CA VAL A 63 -8.54 1.60 0.95
C VAL A 63 -7.26 2.43 1.06
N LEU A 64 -7.19 3.36 2.01
CA LEU A 64 -5.98 4.16 2.26
C LEU A 64 -4.78 3.27 2.62
N TYR A 65 -4.99 2.28 3.49
CA TYR A 65 -3.94 1.33 3.85
C TYR A 65 -3.52 0.46 2.66
N LEU A 66 -4.45 0.04 1.81
CA LEU A 66 -4.15 -0.71 0.58
C LEU A 66 -3.29 0.13 -0.38
N ILE A 67 -3.63 1.41 -0.57
CA ILE A 67 -2.85 2.33 -1.39
C ILE A 67 -1.43 2.50 -0.81
N TYR A 68 -1.31 2.64 0.51
CA TYR A 68 -0.01 2.71 1.18
C TYR A 68 0.81 1.42 0.99
N LEU A 69 0.16 0.26 1.07
CA LEU A 69 0.80 -1.03 0.83
C LEU A 69 1.32 -1.15 -0.61
N ILE A 70 0.54 -0.67 -1.59
CA ILE A 70 0.94 -0.59 -2.99
C ILE A 70 2.19 0.29 -3.14
N LEU A 71 2.18 1.48 -2.53
CA LEU A 71 3.34 2.37 -2.49
C LEU A 71 4.56 1.66 -1.89
N TYR A 72 4.41 1.02 -0.73
CA TYR A 72 5.50 0.28 -0.07
C TYR A 72 6.09 -0.86 -0.93
N LEU A 73 5.28 -1.53 -1.74
CA LEU A 73 5.72 -2.64 -2.59
C LEU A 73 6.43 -2.15 -3.86
N VAL A 74 5.97 -1.05 -4.45
CA VAL A 74 6.51 -0.47 -5.68
C VAL A 74 7.79 0.34 -5.41
N VAL A 75 7.86 0.97 -4.25
CA VAL A 75 8.91 1.91 -3.85
C VAL A 75 9.96 1.18 -3.03
#